data_AF-A0A9N9FDN4-F1
#
_entry.id   AF-A0A9N9FDN4-F1
#
_cell.length_a   1.000
_cell.length_b   1.000
_cell.length_c   1.000
_cell.angle_alpha   90.00
_cell.angle_beta   90.00
_cell.angle_gamma   90.00
#
_symmetry.space_group_name_H-M   'P 1'
#
loop_
_entity.id
_entity.type
_entity.pdbx_description
1 polymer ?
#
loop_
_entity_poly.entity_id
_entity_poly.type
_entity_poly.pdbx_seq_one_letter_code
_entity_poly.pdbx_strand_id
1 'polypeptide(L)'
;MVNANQWLNEKIPKDQRAQATYLYVYRQCQSGHTTHNNGCSYCNNRNLNPYSGSPNYQFYNTILEGELDLNDFVNLQYLYIYGTGQGQDQQQKITNLKVDKCNKLIHIEFNNTPVSNINIGENKQLIADCNRLKSQVEELTSVIRNIKSPNLGDLKLAAKKVEEKNLENQVSVTKSKLNEDYQLWVDLLLDTQQEVLQNDNAFARKQLEKVKKRLSSVLTAEEIQELLGKLVEINELEVQLSNLKIQENQ
;
A
#
# COMPACT_ATOMS: atom_id res chain seq x y z
N MET A 1 -30.10 13.02 6.88
CA MET A 1 -28.94 12.13 6.67
C MET A 1 -28.76 11.99 5.18
N VAL A 2 -27.53 11.77 4.70
CA VAL A 2 -27.22 11.70 3.28
C VAL A 2 -26.36 10.47 3.03
N ASN A 3 -26.65 9.74 1.96
CA ASN A 3 -25.80 8.63 1.53
C ASN A 3 -24.36 9.13 1.29
N ALA A 4 -23.39 8.48 1.94
CA ALA A 4 -22.03 8.99 1.98
C ALA A 4 -21.36 9.04 0.60
N ASN A 5 -21.51 8.00 -0.22
CA ASN A 5 -20.98 7.95 -1.57
C ASN A 5 -21.65 8.97 -2.52
N GLN A 6 -22.98 9.13 -2.43
CA GLN A 6 -23.68 10.14 -3.23
C GLN A 6 -23.18 11.54 -2.87
N TRP A 7 -23.11 11.85 -1.57
CA TRP A 7 -22.61 13.13 -1.09
C TRP A 7 -21.16 13.38 -1.55
N LEU A 8 -20.30 12.37 -1.48
CA LEU A 8 -18.91 12.46 -1.91
C LEU A 8 -18.80 12.78 -3.41
N ASN A 9 -19.65 12.18 -4.24
CA ASN A 9 -19.73 12.46 -5.69
C ASN A 9 -20.23 13.86 -6.00
N GLU A 10 -21.15 14.39 -5.20
CA GLU A 10 -21.67 15.76 -5.35
C GLU A 10 -20.67 16.82 -4.88
N LYS A 11 -19.87 16.52 -3.85
CA LYS A 11 -18.97 17.51 -3.22
C LYS A 11 -17.56 17.52 -3.77
N ILE A 12 -17.03 16.36 -4.19
CA ILE A 12 -15.66 16.24 -4.68
C ILE A 12 -15.69 15.52 -6.03
N PRO A 13 -15.49 16.26 -7.14
CA PRO A 13 -15.32 15.69 -8.47
C PRO A 13 -14.22 14.62 -8.50
N LYS A 14 -14.44 13.52 -9.22
CA LYS A 14 -13.54 12.35 -9.23
C LYS A 14 -12.10 12.71 -9.63
N ASP A 15 -11.93 13.62 -10.58
CA ASP A 15 -10.65 14.11 -11.09
C ASP A 15 -9.82 14.88 -10.04
N GLN A 16 -10.44 15.33 -8.96
CA GLN A 16 -9.75 16.06 -7.87
C GLN A 16 -9.39 15.18 -6.68
N ARG A 17 -10.04 14.01 -6.54
CA ARG A 17 -9.90 13.13 -5.35
C ARG A 17 -8.48 12.66 -5.14
N ALA A 18 -7.78 12.32 -6.22
CA ALA A 18 -6.41 11.85 -6.15
C ALA A 18 -5.44 12.91 -5.62
N GLN A 19 -5.79 14.20 -5.68
CA GLN A 19 -4.93 15.28 -5.18
C GLN A 19 -5.15 15.54 -3.68
N ALA A 20 -6.29 15.14 -3.13
CA ALA A 20 -6.65 15.38 -1.74
C ALA A 20 -5.69 14.70 -0.76
N THR A 21 -5.15 15.46 0.19
CA THR A 21 -4.33 14.92 1.29
C THR A 21 -5.08 14.94 2.63
N TYR A 22 -6.11 15.78 2.77
CA TYR A 22 -6.94 15.86 3.97
C TYR A 22 -8.43 15.84 3.62
N LEU A 23 -9.20 15.04 4.36
CA LEU A 23 -10.67 15.04 4.30
C LEU A 23 -11.26 15.18 5.70
N TYR A 24 -12.02 16.26 5.86
CA TYR A 24 -12.68 16.63 7.09
C TYR A 24 -14.19 16.71 6.89
N VAL A 25 -14.93 15.87 7.58
CA VAL A 25 -16.40 15.87 7.62
C VAL A 25 -16.86 16.16 9.03
N TYR A 26 -17.28 17.40 9.25
CA TYR A 26 -17.79 17.90 10.52
C TYR A 26 -19.31 18.13 10.43
N ARG A 27 -20.00 18.09 11.57
CA ARG A 27 -21.37 18.60 11.66
C ARG A 27 -21.42 20.11 12.01
N GLN A 28 -20.45 20.65 12.74
CA GLN A 28 -20.47 22.06 13.19
C GLN A 28 -19.14 22.77 12.96
N CYS A 29 -19.16 24.03 12.53
CA CYS A 29 -17.95 24.87 12.51
C CYS A 29 -17.73 25.50 13.89
N GLN A 30 -16.53 25.30 14.46
CA GLN A 30 -16.08 25.94 15.71
C GLN A 30 -15.06 27.07 15.46
N SER A 31 -14.43 27.14 14.29
CA SER A 31 -13.38 28.13 14.01
C SER A 31 -13.95 29.55 13.94
N GLY A 32 -13.61 30.37 14.94
CA GLY A 32 -13.94 31.81 14.97
C GLY A 32 -15.39 32.13 15.33
N HIS A 33 -16.16 31.18 15.84
CA HIS A 33 -17.57 31.38 16.23
C HIS A 33 -17.76 31.15 17.73
N THR A 34 -18.49 32.05 18.38
CA THR A 34 -18.86 31.95 19.80
C THR A 34 -19.93 30.90 20.09
N THR A 35 -20.60 30.38 19.04
CA THR A 35 -21.60 29.31 19.12
C THR A 35 -21.43 28.33 17.96
N HIS A 36 -21.74 27.05 18.20
CA HIS A 36 -21.68 26.00 17.19
C HIS A 36 -22.61 26.32 16.01
N ASN A 37 -22.05 26.67 14.85
CA ASN A 37 -22.86 27.04 13.69
C ASN A 37 -23.01 25.82 12.75
N ASN A 38 -24.25 25.35 12.61
CA ASN A 38 -24.67 24.27 11.71
C ASN A 38 -24.72 24.72 10.24
N GLY A 39 -24.24 25.90 9.86
CA GLY A 39 -24.42 26.39 8.49
C GLY A 39 -23.40 27.44 8.08
N CYS A 40 -22.18 27.35 8.61
CA CYS A 40 -21.19 28.38 8.36
C CYS A 40 -20.76 28.42 6.88
N SER A 41 -21.33 29.36 6.12
CA SER A 41 -20.95 29.65 4.74
C SER A 41 -19.48 30.08 4.61
N TYR A 42 -18.89 30.58 5.70
CA TYR A 42 -17.48 30.93 5.74
C TYR A 42 -16.55 29.71 5.85
N CYS A 43 -16.93 28.64 6.55
CA CYS A 43 -16.07 27.45 6.69
C CYS A 43 -16.39 26.35 5.66
N ASN A 44 -17.61 26.30 5.12
CA ASN A 44 -18.10 25.16 4.33
C ASN A 44 -17.59 25.15 2.88
N ASN A 45 -17.26 23.96 2.37
CA ASN A 45 -16.72 23.72 1.03
C ASN A 45 -15.41 24.47 0.73
N ARG A 46 -14.62 24.81 1.74
CA ARG A 46 -13.33 25.42 1.46
C ARG A 46 -12.27 24.36 1.21
N ASN A 47 -11.56 24.54 0.10
CA ASN A 47 -10.21 24.02 -0.05
C ASN A 47 -9.25 24.92 0.76
N LEU A 48 -9.26 24.77 2.08
CA LEU A 48 -8.46 25.60 2.98
C LEU A 48 -7.03 25.08 3.02
N ASN A 49 -6.14 25.69 2.24
CA ASN A 49 -4.89 26.28 2.74
C ASN A 49 -4.03 26.80 1.55
N PRO A 50 -3.90 28.11 1.34
CA PRO A 50 -2.98 28.64 0.33
C PRO A 50 -1.49 28.40 0.67
N TYR A 51 -1.17 27.90 1.87
CA TYR A 51 0.20 27.70 2.35
C TYR A 51 0.64 26.23 2.49
N SER A 52 -0.24 25.22 2.37
CA SER A 52 0.17 23.78 2.46
C SER A 52 0.34 23.07 1.12
N GLY A 53 0.17 23.78 -0.01
CA GLY A 53 0.43 23.23 -1.35
C GLY A 53 -0.42 22.03 -1.78
N SER A 54 -1.35 21.55 -0.95
CA SER A 54 -2.16 20.35 -1.17
C SER A 54 -3.64 20.61 -0.89
N PRO A 55 -4.57 20.03 -1.68
CA PRO A 55 -6.01 20.16 -1.45
C PRO A 55 -6.47 19.56 -0.12
N ASN A 56 -7.18 20.37 0.66
CA ASN A 56 -7.78 19.99 1.93
C ASN A 56 -9.28 20.20 1.86
N TYR A 57 -10.07 19.13 1.93
CA TYR A 57 -11.52 19.25 1.87
C TYR A 57 -12.13 19.32 3.25
N GLN A 58 -12.81 20.42 3.56
CA GLN A 58 -13.50 20.60 4.81
C GLN A 58 -14.99 20.90 4.61
N PHE A 59 -15.80 20.02 5.19
CA PHE A 59 -17.25 20.10 5.10
C PHE A 59 -17.88 20.16 6.48
N TYR A 60 -18.93 20.96 6.58
CA TYR A 60 -19.71 21.14 7.78
C TYR A 60 -21.17 20.73 7.54
N ASN A 61 -21.90 20.52 8.64
CA ASN A 61 -23.33 20.24 8.65
C ASN A 61 -23.76 19.04 7.82
N THR A 62 -22.97 17.97 7.81
CA THR A 62 -23.35 16.74 7.12
C THR A 62 -23.31 15.54 8.06
N ILE A 63 -24.42 14.82 8.10
CA ILE A 63 -24.52 13.48 8.70
C ILE A 63 -24.59 12.49 7.56
N LEU A 64 -23.51 11.74 7.39
CA LEU A 64 -23.34 10.69 6.40
C LEU A 64 -23.89 9.37 6.93
N GLU A 65 -24.46 8.59 6.02
CA GLU A 65 -24.91 7.23 6.29
C GLU A 65 -24.50 6.25 5.19
N GLY A 66 -24.43 4.96 5.54
CA GLY A 66 -24.09 3.89 4.61
C GLY A 66 -22.59 3.73 4.37
N GLU A 67 -22.22 3.32 3.16
CA GLU A 67 -20.83 3.13 2.75
C GLU A 67 -20.17 4.44 2.31
N LEU A 68 -18.98 4.70 2.84
CA LEU A 68 -18.07 5.76 2.39
C LEU A 68 -16.85 5.13 1.70
N ASP A 69 -16.78 5.26 0.38
CA ASP A 69 -15.69 4.76 -0.46
C ASP A 69 -14.70 5.87 -0.82
N LEU A 70 -13.51 5.78 -0.24
CA LEU A 70 -12.42 6.74 -0.41
C LEU A 70 -11.30 6.20 -1.30
N ASN A 71 -11.50 5.09 -2.02
CA ASN A 71 -10.45 4.46 -2.83
C ASN A 71 -9.90 5.34 -3.99
N ASP A 72 -10.64 6.37 -4.41
CA ASP A 72 -10.17 7.37 -5.37
C ASP A 72 -9.19 8.40 -4.74
N PHE A 73 -9.07 8.43 -3.41
CA PHE A 73 -8.25 9.38 -2.65
C PHE A 73 -6.87 8.77 -2.32
N VAL A 74 -6.11 8.42 -3.36
CA VAL A 74 -4.84 7.69 -3.26
C VAL A 74 -3.74 8.42 -2.46
N ASN A 75 -3.85 9.76 -2.35
CA ASN A 75 -2.90 10.59 -1.60
C ASN A 75 -3.43 11.03 -0.22
N LEU A 76 -4.58 10.53 0.22
CA LEU A 76 -5.18 10.89 1.51
C LEU A 76 -4.25 10.49 2.66
N GLN A 77 -3.95 11.45 3.52
CA GLN A 77 -3.11 11.27 4.70
C GLN A 77 -3.92 11.32 6.00
N TYR A 78 -4.94 12.18 6.03
CA TYR A 78 -5.73 12.40 7.23
C TYR A 78 -7.23 12.35 6.92
N LEU A 79 -7.93 11.48 7.66
CA LEU A 79 -9.37 11.35 7.60
C LEU A 79 -9.99 11.69 8.96
N TYR A 80 -10.91 12.65 8.95
CA TYR A 80 -11.56 13.18 10.13
C TYR A 80 -13.07 13.18 9.93
N ILE A 81 -13.79 12.36 10.69
CA ILE A 81 -15.24 12.21 10.60
C ILE A 81 -15.87 12.41 11.98
N TYR A 82 -16.55 13.55 12.16
CA TYR A 82 -17.08 13.98 13.45
C TYR A 82 -18.60 14.08 13.44
N GLY A 83 -19.25 13.37 14.38
CA GLY A 83 -20.57 13.72 14.92
C GLY A 83 -20.43 14.68 16.12
N THR A 84 -21.48 15.44 16.44
CA THR A 84 -21.38 16.51 17.47
C THR A 84 -22.21 16.29 18.73
N GLY A 85 -22.71 15.08 19.01
CA GLY A 85 -23.43 14.85 20.26
C GLY A 85 -23.68 13.39 20.62
N GLN A 86 -24.15 13.19 21.86
CA GLN A 86 -24.46 11.87 22.43
C GLN A 86 -25.80 11.28 21.96
N GLY A 87 -26.66 12.06 21.30
CA GLY A 87 -27.91 11.59 20.71
C GLY A 87 -27.69 10.81 19.41
N GLN A 88 -28.43 9.72 19.18
CA GLN A 88 -28.33 8.87 17.98
C GLN A 88 -28.59 9.63 16.66
N ASP A 89 -29.33 10.73 16.72
CA ASP A 89 -29.62 11.65 15.62
C ASP A 89 -28.43 12.56 15.26
N GLN A 90 -27.39 12.59 16.10
CA GLN A 90 -26.22 13.47 15.98
C GLN A 90 -24.93 12.74 15.61
N GLN A 91 -24.99 11.42 15.56
CA GLN A 91 -23.89 10.54 15.23
C GLN A 91 -23.82 10.29 13.72
N GLN A 92 -22.61 10.11 13.20
CA GLN A 92 -22.46 9.62 11.83
C GLN A 92 -22.93 8.16 11.78
N LYS A 93 -23.62 7.79 10.70
CA LYS A 93 -24.20 6.44 10.53
C LYS A 93 -23.50 5.69 9.40
N ILE A 94 -22.20 5.90 9.28
CA ILE A 94 -21.36 5.17 8.32
C ILE A 94 -21.26 3.72 8.78
N THR A 95 -21.56 2.80 7.88
CA THR A 95 -21.59 1.35 8.13
C THR A 95 -20.48 0.60 7.39
N ASN A 96 -19.74 1.28 6.53
CA ASN A 96 -18.59 0.70 5.84
C ASN A 96 -17.63 1.81 5.41
N LEU A 97 -16.34 1.62 5.63
CA LEU A 97 -15.29 2.54 5.19
C LEU A 97 -14.32 1.79 4.29
N LYS A 98 -14.28 2.17 3.00
CA LYS A 98 -13.32 1.63 2.05
C LYS A 98 -12.16 2.59 1.86
N VAL A 99 -10.99 2.18 2.32
CA VAL A 99 -9.72 2.93 2.26
C VAL A 99 -8.58 2.07 1.72
N ASP A 100 -8.91 0.98 1.01
CA ASP A 100 -7.96 -0.02 0.50
C ASP A 100 -6.84 0.58 -0.36
N LYS A 101 -7.13 1.68 -1.08
CA LYS A 101 -6.17 2.38 -1.95
C LYS A 101 -5.58 3.66 -1.34
N CYS A 102 -5.94 4.00 -0.10
CA CYS A 102 -5.42 5.17 0.61
C CYS A 102 -4.07 4.87 1.27
N ASN A 103 -3.05 4.52 0.47
CA ASN A 103 -1.75 4.04 0.96
C ASN A 103 -0.95 5.06 1.80
N LYS A 104 -1.33 6.34 1.76
CA LYS A 104 -0.70 7.42 2.52
C LYS A 104 -1.43 7.76 3.82
N LEU A 105 -2.51 7.04 4.15
CA LEU A 105 -3.36 7.34 5.29
C LEU A 105 -2.61 7.02 6.59
N ILE A 106 -2.30 8.06 7.36
CA ILE A 106 -1.55 7.98 8.62
C ILE A 106 -2.42 8.27 9.84
N HIS A 107 -3.56 8.93 9.65
CA HIS A 107 -4.48 9.27 10.74
C HIS A 107 -5.94 9.08 10.31
N ILE A 108 -6.69 8.35 11.13
CA ILE A 108 -8.13 8.17 11.01
C ILE A 108 -8.76 8.50 12.35
N GLU A 109 -9.68 9.44 12.36
CA GLU A 109 -10.39 9.82 13.56
C GLU A 109 -11.90 9.84 13.33
N PHE A 110 -12.59 9.03 14.13
CA PHE A 110 -14.03 8.97 14.21
C PHE A 110 -14.46 9.41 15.60
N ASN A 111 -15.26 10.47 15.69
CA ASN A 111 -15.84 10.92 16.95
C ASN A 111 -17.36 10.87 16.89
N ASN A 112 -17.97 10.39 17.97
CA ASN A 112 -19.43 10.23 18.09
C ASN A 112 -20.03 9.47 16.89
N THR A 113 -19.47 8.31 16.60
CA THR A 113 -19.98 7.34 15.61
C THR A 113 -20.16 6.00 16.30
N PRO A 114 -21.21 5.21 16.03
CA PRO A 114 -21.28 3.85 16.53
C PRO A 114 -20.14 3.03 15.92
N VAL A 115 -19.04 2.91 16.67
CA VAL A 115 -17.79 2.25 16.21
C VAL A 115 -18.04 0.78 15.85
N SER A 116 -19.11 0.18 16.37
CA SER A 116 -19.54 -1.19 16.10
C SER A 116 -19.86 -1.51 14.64
N ASN A 117 -20.00 -0.49 13.77
CA ASN A 117 -20.42 -0.68 12.38
C ASN A 117 -19.35 -0.29 11.36
N ILE A 118 -18.15 0.16 11.76
CA ILE A 118 -17.11 0.53 10.79
C ILE A 118 -16.26 -0.71 10.51
N ASN A 119 -16.61 -1.43 9.45
CA ASN A 119 -15.67 -2.34 8.83
C ASN A 119 -14.64 -1.49 8.08
N ILE A 120 -13.44 -1.35 8.65
CA ILE A 120 -12.28 -0.89 7.89
C ILE A 120 -11.82 -2.12 7.12
N GLY A 121 -12.03 -2.12 5.80
CA GLY A 121 -11.68 -3.24 4.95
C GLY A 121 -10.32 -3.82 5.33
N GLU A 122 -10.27 -5.14 5.49
CA GLU A 122 -9.04 -5.86 5.80
C GLU A 122 -7.91 -5.38 4.88
N ASN A 123 -6.79 -4.93 5.44
CA ASN A 123 -5.60 -4.62 4.64
C ASN A 123 -5.08 -5.94 4.06
N LYS A 124 -5.60 -6.33 2.90
CA LYS A 124 -5.35 -7.63 2.24
C LYS A 124 -3.86 -7.86 2.03
N GLN A 125 -3.10 -6.80 1.78
CA GLN A 125 -1.65 -6.86 1.64
C GLN A 125 -0.98 -7.23 2.97
N LEU A 126 -1.34 -6.56 4.07
CA LEU A 126 -0.82 -6.87 5.40
C LEU A 126 -1.16 -8.31 5.83
N ILE A 127 -2.38 -8.77 5.55
CA ILE A 127 -2.79 -10.16 5.84
C ILE A 127 -1.99 -11.15 5.00
N ALA A 128 -1.82 -10.89 3.70
CA ALA A 128 -1.00 -11.72 2.82
C ALA A 128 0.46 -11.77 3.29
N ASP A 129 1.04 -10.63 3.68
CA ASP A 129 2.39 -10.53 4.21
C ASP A 129 2.55 -11.29 5.54
N CYS A 130 1.56 -11.18 6.44
CA CYS A 130 1.56 -11.88 7.72
C CYS A 130 1.47 -13.41 7.53
N ASN A 131 0.56 -13.87 6.66
CA ASN A 131 0.44 -15.29 6.32
C ASN A 131 1.72 -15.83 5.65
N ARG A 132 2.37 -15.04 4.80
CA ARG A 132 3.66 -15.38 4.18
C ARG A 132 4.75 -15.54 5.23
N LEU A 133 4.93 -14.56 6.12
CA LEU A 133 5.93 -14.61 7.19
C LEU A 133 5.70 -15.83 8.09
N LYS A 134 4.44 -16.11 8.43
CA LYS A 134 4.07 -17.30 9.20
C LYS A 134 4.52 -18.59 8.50
N SER A 135 4.26 -18.73 7.19
CA SER A 135 4.68 -19.90 6.42
C SER A 135 6.21 -20.04 6.37
N GLN A 136 6.96 -18.95 6.20
CA GLN A 136 8.42 -18.96 6.22
C GLN A 136 8.98 -19.38 7.59
N VAL A 137 8.38 -18.90 8.68
CA VAL A 137 8.76 -19.30 10.05
C VAL A 137 8.45 -20.78 10.29
N GLU A 138 7.31 -21.28 9.83
CA GLU A 138 6.95 -22.70 9.93
C GLU A 138 7.93 -23.59 9.15
N GLU A 139 8.35 -23.17 7.96
CA GLU A 139 9.34 -23.85 7.12
C GLU A 139 10.71 -23.94 7.83
N LEU A 140 11.22 -22.81 8.32
CA LEU A 140 12.46 -22.77 9.13
C LEU A 140 12.37 -23.63 10.38
N THR A 141 11.26 -23.53 11.10
CA THR A 141 11.03 -24.28 12.35
C THR A 141 11.01 -25.78 12.08
N SER A 142 10.40 -26.21 10.97
CA SER A 142 10.39 -27.61 10.54
C SER A 142 11.81 -28.11 10.24
N VAL A 143 12.61 -27.32 9.51
CA VAL A 143 14.01 -27.66 9.25
C VAL A 143 14.79 -27.81 10.55
N ILE A 144 14.72 -26.81 11.44
CA ILE A 144 15.41 -26.84 12.75
C ILE A 144 15.03 -28.09 13.55
N ARG A 145 13.74 -28.44 13.57
CA ARG A 145 13.24 -29.61 14.32
C ARG A 145 13.73 -30.95 13.76
N ASN A 146 13.91 -31.04 12.44
CA ASN A 146 14.28 -32.29 11.76
C ASN A 146 15.78 -32.55 11.73
N ILE A 147 16.60 -31.58 12.14
CA ILE A 147 18.04 -31.73 12.23
C ILE A 147 18.38 -32.55 13.49
N LYS A 148 18.64 -33.86 13.31
CA LYS A 148 18.99 -34.82 14.39
C LYS A 148 20.35 -34.55 15.05
N SER A 149 21.22 -33.79 14.39
CA SER A 149 22.48 -33.25 14.90
C SER A 149 22.74 -31.97 14.12
N PRO A 150 22.95 -30.79 14.76
CA PRO A 150 23.07 -29.51 14.07
C PRO A 150 24.29 -29.48 13.14
N ASN A 151 24.12 -29.98 11.92
CA ASN A 151 25.02 -29.70 10.83
C ASN A 151 24.77 -28.25 10.41
N LEU A 152 25.77 -27.41 10.65
CA LEU A 152 25.74 -26.00 10.29
C LEU A 152 25.52 -25.79 8.77
N GLY A 153 25.88 -26.79 7.93
CA GLY A 153 25.61 -26.80 6.49
C GLY A 153 24.13 -26.80 6.15
N ASP A 154 23.36 -27.75 6.69
CA ASP A 154 21.92 -27.87 6.49
C ASP A 154 21.16 -26.61 6.93
N LEU A 155 21.55 -26.03 8.07
CA LEU A 155 20.94 -24.79 8.58
C LEU A 155 21.23 -23.59 7.66
N LYS A 156 22.47 -23.46 7.19
CA LYS A 156 22.86 -22.41 6.23
C LYS A 156 22.12 -22.56 4.89
N LEU A 157 21.97 -23.79 4.41
CA LEU A 157 21.26 -24.07 3.17
C LEU A 157 19.77 -23.68 3.27
N ALA A 158 19.11 -24.05 4.37
CA ALA A 158 17.71 -23.71 4.59
C ALA A 158 17.49 -22.20 4.76
N ALA A 159 18.37 -21.51 5.50
CA ALA A 159 18.29 -20.06 5.65
C ALA A 159 18.37 -19.34 4.30
N LYS A 160 19.34 -19.72 3.45
CA LYS A 160 19.52 -19.13 2.11
C LYS A 160 18.33 -19.39 1.18
N LYS A 161 17.75 -20.59 1.20
CA LYS A 161 16.54 -20.90 0.41
C LYS A 161 15.33 -20.06 0.83
N VAL A 162 15.18 -19.80 2.13
CA VAL A 162 14.09 -18.98 2.64
C VAL A 162 14.29 -17.51 2.23
N GLU A 163 15.53 -17.04 2.23
CA GLU A 163 15.91 -15.70 1.77
C GLU A 163 15.65 -15.52 0.26
N GLU A 164 16.08 -16.48 -0.56
CA GLU A 164 15.82 -16.53 -2.01
C GLU A 164 14.31 -16.43 -2.30
N LYS A 165 13.51 -17.32 -1.70
CA LYS A 165 12.04 -17.31 -1.81
C LYS A 165 11.43 -16.01 -1.30
N ASN A 166 12.03 -15.36 -0.31
CA ASN A 166 11.57 -14.06 0.18
C ASN A 166 11.77 -12.95 -0.87
N LEU A 167 12.92 -12.93 -1.53
CA LEU A 167 13.22 -11.98 -2.59
C LEU A 167 12.30 -12.18 -3.80
N GLU A 168 12.10 -13.43 -4.24
CA GLU A 168 11.14 -13.78 -5.32
C GLU A 168 9.73 -13.28 -5.02
N ASN A 169 9.28 -13.46 -3.77
CA ASN A 169 7.96 -12.99 -3.35
C ASN A 169 7.85 -11.46 -3.41
N GLN A 170 8.88 -10.72 -3.03
CA GLN A 170 8.85 -9.26 -3.10
C GLN A 170 8.79 -8.76 -4.55
N VAL A 171 9.46 -9.45 -5.47
CA VAL A 171 9.32 -9.21 -6.92
C VAL A 171 7.88 -9.46 -7.36
N SER A 172 7.28 -10.58 -6.95
CA SER A 172 5.89 -10.93 -7.28
C SER A 172 4.88 -9.91 -6.73
N VAL A 173 5.07 -9.41 -5.51
CA VAL A 173 4.23 -8.35 -4.92
C VAL A 173 4.33 -7.05 -5.72
N THR A 174 5.52 -6.71 -6.22
CA THR A 174 5.70 -5.52 -7.05
C THR A 174 4.98 -5.70 -8.39
N LYS A 175 5.10 -6.88 -9.02
CA LYS A 175 4.40 -7.23 -10.25
C LYS A 175 2.88 -7.17 -10.10
N SER A 176 2.31 -7.72 -9.02
CA SER A 176 0.85 -7.82 -8.85
C SER A 176 0.13 -6.46 -8.72
N LYS A 177 0.87 -5.39 -8.43
CA LYS A 177 0.36 -4.00 -8.42
C LYS A 177 0.20 -3.42 -9.83
N LEU A 178 0.80 -4.04 -10.84
CA LEU A 178 0.80 -3.59 -12.23
C LEU A 178 -0.28 -4.31 -13.04
N ASN A 179 -0.67 -3.73 -14.18
CA ASN A 179 -1.50 -4.43 -15.15
C ASN A 179 -0.69 -5.52 -15.88
N GLU A 180 -1.39 -6.41 -16.59
CA GLU A 180 -0.78 -7.56 -17.28
C GLU A 180 0.36 -7.16 -18.25
N ASP A 181 0.16 -6.10 -19.04
CA ASP A 181 1.19 -5.62 -19.97
C ASP A 181 2.46 -5.20 -19.23
N TYR A 182 2.33 -4.44 -18.14
CA TYR A 182 3.49 -4.00 -17.37
C TYR A 182 4.11 -5.12 -16.54
N GLN A 183 3.35 -6.15 -16.16
CA GLN A 183 3.93 -7.37 -15.56
C GLN A 183 4.86 -8.08 -16.56
N LEU A 184 4.47 -8.18 -17.82
CA LEU A 184 5.33 -8.73 -18.88
C LEU A 184 6.59 -7.88 -19.11
N TRP A 185 6.48 -6.56 -19.02
CA TRP A 185 7.66 -5.68 -19.08
C TRP A 185 8.60 -5.85 -17.89
N VAL A 186 8.08 -6.13 -16.70
CA VAL A 186 8.90 -6.47 -15.53
C VAL A 186 9.60 -7.81 -15.74
N ASP A 187 8.92 -8.82 -16.29
CA ASP A 187 9.58 -10.09 -16.62
C ASP A 187 10.72 -9.89 -17.62
N LEU A 188 10.45 -9.14 -18.69
CA LEU A 188 11.49 -8.81 -19.66
C LEU A 188 12.64 -8.00 -19.03
N LEU A 189 12.37 -7.12 -18.06
CA LEU A 189 13.40 -6.37 -17.33
C LEU A 189 14.35 -7.34 -16.60
N LEU A 190 13.77 -8.30 -15.88
CA LEU A 190 14.51 -9.28 -15.08
C LEU A 190 15.29 -10.23 -15.99
N ASP A 191 14.68 -10.76 -17.05
CA ASP A 191 15.35 -11.64 -18.02
C ASP A 191 16.53 -10.93 -18.70
N THR A 192 16.34 -9.68 -19.11
CA THR A 192 17.41 -8.92 -19.76
C THR A 192 18.54 -8.60 -18.79
N GLN A 193 18.23 -8.32 -17.52
CA GLN A 193 19.24 -8.14 -16.48
C GLN A 193 20.01 -9.45 -16.24
N GLN A 194 19.32 -10.60 -16.24
CA GLN A 194 19.94 -11.91 -16.12
C GLN A 194 20.95 -12.17 -17.24
N GLU A 195 20.59 -11.87 -18.50
CA GLU A 195 21.52 -11.98 -19.63
C GLU A 195 22.74 -11.06 -19.48
N VAL A 196 22.56 -9.85 -18.95
CA VAL A 196 23.67 -8.93 -18.67
C VAL A 196 24.59 -9.51 -17.60
N LEU A 197 24.05 -10.09 -16.54
CA LEU A 197 24.84 -10.70 -15.46
C LEU A 197 25.64 -11.93 -15.95
N GLN A 198 25.10 -12.70 -16.89
CA GLN A 198 25.75 -13.91 -17.39
C GLN A 198 26.86 -13.64 -18.42
N ASN A 199 26.57 -12.79 -19.42
CA ASN A 199 27.41 -12.69 -20.62
C ASN A 199 27.89 -11.25 -20.93
N ASP A 200 27.47 -10.28 -20.13
CA ASP A 200 27.79 -8.86 -20.26
C ASP A 200 27.73 -8.31 -21.70
N ASN A 201 26.68 -8.68 -22.43
CA ASN A 201 26.53 -8.31 -23.84
C ASN A 201 26.03 -6.87 -23.99
N ALA A 202 26.68 -6.08 -24.86
CA ALA A 202 26.27 -4.73 -25.23
C ALA A 202 24.83 -4.64 -25.76
N PHE A 203 24.35 -5.69 -26.46
CA PHE A 203 22.96 -5.78 -26.89
C PHE A 203 22.00 -5.88 -25.70
N ALA A 204 22.28 -6.78 -24.75
CA ALA A 204 21.47 -6.97 -23.56
C ALA A 204 21.42 -5.69 -22.72
N ARG A 205 22.56 -5.01 -22.51
CA ARG A 205 22.60 -3.68 -21.85
C ARG A 205 21.71 -2.66 -22.56
N LYS A 206 21.72 -2.63 -23.89
CA LYS A 206 20.88 -1.72 -24.68
C LYS A 206 19.39 -2.06 -24.57
N GLN A 207 19.03 -3.35 -24.49
CA GLN A 207 17.65 -3.76 -24.27
C GLN A 207 17.18 -3.41 -22.85
N LEU A 208 18.03 -3.66 -21.85
CA LEU A 208 17.74 -3.33 -20.45
C LEU A 208 17.39 -1.85 -20.30
N GLU A 209 18.17 -0.95 -20.90
CA GLU A 209 17.90 0.49 -20.85
C GLU A 209 16.60 0.89 -21.56
N LYS A 210 16.19 0.17 -22.62
CA LYS A 210 14.89 0.41 -23.26
C LYS A 210 13.74 -0.02 -22.36
N VAL A 211 13.86 -1.19 -21.73
CA VAL A 211 12.84 -1.72 -20.82
C VAL A 211 12.68 -0.81 -19.60
N LYS A 212 13.80 -0.37 -18.99
CA LYS A 212 13.79 0.62 -17.90
C LYS A 212 13.00 1.86 -18.28
N LYS A 213 13.31 2.47 -19.43
CA LYS A 213 12.59 3.67 -19.94
C LYS A 213 11.10 3.42 -20.14
N ARG A 214 10.71 2.23 -20.58
CA ARG A 214 9.30 1.87 -20.74
C ARG A 214 8.59 1.77 -19.39
N LEU A 215 9.22 1.11 -18.42
CA LEU A 215 8.70 0.94 -17.07
C LEU A 215 8.70 2.23 -16.25
N SER A 216 9.55 3.23 -16.57
CA SER A 216 9.54 4.55 -15.91
C SER A 216 8.21 5.32 -16.03
N SER A 217 7.29 4.85 -16.88
CA SER A 217 5.93 5.40 -16.96
C SER A 217 5.00 4.93 -15.82
N VAL A 218 5.37 3.86 -15.11
CA VAL A 218 4.56 3.22 -14.06
C VAL A 218 5.32 2.85 -12.79
N LEU A 219 6.64 2.78 -12.85
CA LEU A 219 7.52 2.52 -11.71
C LEU A 219 8.50 3.68 -11.55
N THR A 220 8.89 3.98 -10.30
CA THR A 220 9.95 4.94 -10.02
C THR A 220 11.32 4.37 -10.36
N ALA A 221 12.33 5.25 -10.45
CA ALA A 221 13.71 4.81 -10.66
C ALA A 221 14.20 3.93 -9.50
N GLU A 222 13.78 4.24 -8.27
CA GLU A 222 14.07 3.47 -7.07
C GLU A 222 13.44 2.09 -7.15
N GLU A 223 12.15 1.96 -7.51
CA GLU A 223 11.48 0.67 -7.64
C GLU A 223 12.15 -0.22 -8.71
N ILE A 224 12.56 0.37 -9.84
CA ILE A 224 13.30 -0.34 -10.88
C ILE A 224 14.66 -0.80 -10.37
N GLN A 225 15.41 0.06 -9.67
CA GLN A 225 16.71 -0.31 -9.10
C GLN A 225 16.55 -1.39 -8.02
N GLU A 226 15.51 -1.31 -7.21
CA GLU A 226 15.21 -2.28 -6.16
C GLU A 226 14.91 -3.66 -6.76
N LEU A 227 14.14 -3.73 -7.85
CA LEU A 227 13.88 -4.99 -8.58
C LEU A 227 15.16 -5.61 -9.14
N LEU A 228 16.02 -4.78 -9.76
CA LEU A 228 17.28 -5.25 -10.32
C LEU A 228 18.26 -5.70 -9.23
N GLY A 229 18.32 -4.98 -8.10
CA GLY A 229 19.12 -5.35 -6.94
C GLY A 229 18.70 -6.71 -6.37
N LYS A 230 17.39 -6.92 -6.19
CA LYS A 230 16.87 -8.22 -5.72
C LYS A 230 17.25 -9.37 -6.65
N LEU A 231 17.25 -9.17 -7.97
CA LEU A 231 17.68 -10.21 -8.91
C LEU A 231 19.18 -10.53 -8.78
N VAL A 232 20.02 -9.54 -8.51
CA VAL A 232 21.44 -9.77 -8.23
C VAL A 232 21.60 -10.61 -6.97
N GLU A 233 20.89 -10.26 -5.89
CA GLU A 233 20.92 -11.02 -4.64
C GLU A 233 20.42 -12.47 -4.81
N ILE A 234 19.35 -12.69 -5.59
CA ILE A 234 18.86 -14.05 -5.92
C ILE A 234 19.96 -14.86 -6.62
N ASN A 235 20.60 -14.31 -7.65
CA ASN A 235 21.69 -15.00 -8.35
C ASN A 235 22.87 -15.33 -7.42
N GLU A 236 23.25 -14.42 -6.53
CA GLU A 236 24.30 -14.68 -5.55
C GLU A 236 23.92 -15.82 -4.60
N LEU A 237 22.66 -15.88 -4.15
CA LEU A 237 22.15 -16.97 -3.33
C LEU A 237 22.15 -18.31 -4.08
N GLU A 238 21.72 -18.33 -5.35
CA GLU A 238 21.74 -19.53 -6.20
C GLU A 238 23.16 -20.11 -6.36
N VAL A 239 24.15 -19.25 -6.61
CA VAL A 239 25.56 -19.64 -6.70
C VAL A 239 26.05 -20.19 -5.35
N GLN A 240 25.75 -19.49 -4.26
CA GLN A 240 26.14 -19.94 -2.92
C GLN A 240 25.49 -21.27 -2.53
N LEU A 241 24.22 -21.48 -2.88
CA LEU A 241 23.50 -22.74 -2.65
C LEU A 241 24.09 -23.88 -3.47
N SER A 242 24.47 -23.62 -4.71
CA SER A 242 25.13 -24.60 -5.58
C SER A 242 26.48 -25.03 -5.01
N ASN A 243 27.28 -24.08 -4.52
CA ASN A 243 28.57 -24.37 -3.88
C ASN A 243 28.44 -25.19 -2.59
N LEU A 244 27.44 -24.89 -1.75
CA LEU A 244 27.19 -25.64 -0.52
C LEU A 244 26.81 -27.10 -0.80
N LYS A 245 25.96 -27.35 -1.81
CA LYS A 245 25.58 -28.72 -2.22
C LYS A 245 26.76 -29.54 -2.72
N ILE A 246 27.77 -28.91 -3.34
CA ILE A 246 28.97 -29.60 -3.82
C ILE A 246 29.85 -30.02 -2.65
N GLN A 247 29.99 -29.15 -1.63
CA GLN A 247 30.82 -29.42 -0.45
C GLN A 247 30.26 -30.52 0.45
N GLU A 248 28.95 -30.74 0.50
CA GLU A 248 28.34 -31.82 1.29
C GLU A 248 28.35 -33.20 0.58
N ASN A 249 28.64 -33.24 -0.72
CA ASN A 249 28.74 -34.47 -1.51
C ASN A 249 30.20 -34.98 -1.66
N GLN A 250 31.17 -34.33 -1.00
CA GLN A 250 32.59 -34.74 -0.92
C GLN A 250 32.92 -35.24 0.48
#